data_AF-A0A388SWK4-F1
#
_entry.id   AF-A0A388SWK4-F1
#
_cell.length_a   1.000
_cell.length_b   1.000
_cell.length_c   1.000
_cell.angle_alpha   90.00
_cell.angle_beta   90.00
_cell.angle_gamma   90.00
#
_symmetry.space_group_name_H-M   'P 1'
#
loop_
_entity.id
_entity.type
_entity.pdbx_description
1 polymer ?
#
loop_
_entity_poly.entity_id
_entity_poly.type
_entity_poly.pdbx_seq_one_letter_code
_entity_poly.pdbx_strand_id
1 'polypeptide(L)'
;MGDTPAQAVRPYRDADGVPALPDTLGIGRAALAGASFGGGVAVETTARCPEWVSALALLRAGLPGREPGPDPPAFDGEEDELVRAGGLDATVELNVRNLAGPGSRWGRMPLRGRTPARPYNGG
;
A
#
# COMPACT_ATOMS: atom_id res chain seq x y z
N MET A 1 21.09 30.27 -0.81
CA MET A 1 20.91 29.63 -2.13
C MET A 1 20.97 28.13 -1.86
N GLY A 2 19.81 27.46 -1.80
CA GLY A 2 19.75 26.03 -1.53
C GLY A 2 20.19 25.28 -2.78
N ASP A 3 21.22 24.44 -2.65
CA ASP A 3 21.63 23.56 -3.73
C ASP A 3 20.47 22.65 -4.13
N THR A 4 20.21 22.61 -5.42
CA THR A 4 19.32 21.67 -6.08
C THR A 4 19.58 20.26 -5.53
N PRO A 5 18.56 19.50 -5.11
CA PRO A 5 18.79 18.14 -4.64
C PRO A 5 19.52 17.34 -5.72
N ALA A 6 20.54 16.57 -5.30
CA ALA A 6 21.34 15.76 -6.19
C ALA A 6 20.42 14.98 -7.15
N GLN A 7 20.65 15.15 -8.46
CA GLN A 7 19.82 14.48 -9.46
C GLN A 7 19.86 12.97 -9.21
N ALA A 8 18.68 12.36 -9.11
CA ALA A 8 18.57 10.93 -8.90
C ALA A 8 19.25 10.21 -10.09
N VAL A 9 20.29 9.43 -9.79
CA VAL A 9 21.09 8.69 -10.80
C VAL A 9 20.24 7.62 -11.51
N ARG A 10 19.06 7.31 -10.96
CA ARG A 10 18.07 6.36 -11.47
C ARG A 10 16.69 6.73 -10.93
N PRO A 11 15.59 6.34 -11.61
CA PRO A 11 14.23 6.58 -11.11
C PRO A 11 14.06 6.02 -9.70
N TYR A 12 13.54 6.82 -8.78
CA TYR A 12 13.27 6.41 -7.40
C TYR A 12 12.16 5.36 -7.35
N ARG A 13 12.34 4.33 -6.51
CA ARG A 13 11.31 3.36 -6.16
C ARG A 13 11.43 3.00 -4.68
N ASP A 14 10.32 3.03 -3.96
CA ASP A 14 10.29 2.69 -2.53
C ASP A 14 10.77 1.25 -2.26
N ALA A 15 10.58 0.35 -3.22
CA ALA A 15 11.04 -1.04 -3.13
C ALA A 15 12.57 -1.19 -3.24
N ASP A 16 13.32 -0.17 -3.68
CA ASP A 16 14.77 -0.31 -3.92
C ASP A 16 15.59 -0.43 -2.62
N GLY A 17 15.10 0.07 -1.48
CA GLY A 17 15.79 -0.04 -0.19
C GLY A 17 15.54 -1.36 0.57
N VAL A 18 14.47 -2.07 0.22
CA VAL A 18 13.99 -3.25 0.94
C VAL A 18 14.90 -4.48 0.80
N PRO A 19 15.53 -4.76 -0.36
CA PRO A 19 16.43 -5.90 -0.54
C PRO A 19 17.67 -5.91 0.38
N ALA A 20 18.04 -4.78 0.99
CA ALA A 20 19.17 -4.72 1.93
C ALA A 20 18.78 -5.09 3.37
N LEU A 21 17.48 -5.18 3.68
CA LEU A 21 16.98 -5.52 5.02
C LEU A 21 17.35 -6.94 5.52
N PRO A 22 17.38 -8.00 4.69
CA PRO A 22 17.78 -9.34 5.15
C PRO A 22 19.17 -9.31 5.82
N ASP A 23 20.14 -8.68 5.15
CA ASP A 23 21.52 -8.58 5.64
C ASP A 23 21.62 -7.62 6.82
N THR A 24 20.94 -6.48 6.74
CA THR A 24 20.98 -5.44 7.79
C THR A 24 20.37 -5.93 9.10
N LEU A 25 19.32 -6.76 9.03
CA LEU A 25 18.59 -7.27 10.19
C LEU A 25 18.99 -8.69 10.58
N GLY A 26 19.82 -9.38 9.77
CA GLY A 26 20.18 -10.78 9.97
C GLY A 26 19.00 -11.75 9.81
N ILE A 27 18.02 -11.41 8.98
CA ILE A 27 16.78 -12.19 8.80
C ILE A 27 16.84 -12.96 7.48
N GLY A 28 17.03 -14.28 7.56
CA GLY A 28 17.15 -15.13 6.38
C GLY A 28 15.84 -15.33 5.59
N ARG A 29 14.68 -15.38 6.25
CA ARG A 29 13.37 -15.48 5.59
C ARG A 29 12.27 -14.87 6.45
N ALA A 30 11.35 -14.10 5.87
CA ALA A 30 10.29 -13.41 6.60
C ALA A 30 8.95 -13.42 5.87
N ALA A 31 7.85 -13.34 6.62
CA ALA A 31 6.54 -13.02 6.06
C ALA A 31 6.43 -11.49 5.92
N LEU A 32 5.91 -11.02 4.79
CA LEU A 32 5.73 -9.61 4.50
C LEU A 32 4.26 -9.23 4.52
N ALA A 33 3.91 -8.16 5.22
CA ALA A 33 2.56 -7.60 5.23
C ALA A 33 2.60 -6.18 4.64
N GLY A 34 1.80 -5.93 3.62
CA GLY A 34 1.69 -4.63 2.96
C GLY A 34 0.27 -4.09 3.06
N ALA A 35 0.12 -2.83 3.47
CA ALA A 35 -1.17 -2.16 3.57
C ALA A 35 -1.18 -0.87 2.73
N SER A 36 -2.33 -0.52 2.15
CA SER A 36 -2.47 0.70 1.34
C SER A 36 -1.34 0.82 0.29
N PHE A 37 -0.70 1.98 0.16
CA PHE A 37 0.50 2.21 -0.66
C PHE A 37 1.59 1.13 -0.45
N GLY A 38 1.87 0.76 0.80
CA GLY A 38 2.84 -0.27 1.15
C GLY A 38 2.51 -1.67 0.60
N GLY A 39 1.28 -1.90 0.15
CA GLY A 39 0.92 -3.11 -0.60
C GLY A 39 1.65 -3.23 -1.94
N GLY A 40 1.78 -2.12 -2.69
CA GLY A 40 2.53 -2.09 -3.94
C GLY A 40 4.02 -2.32 -3.72
N VAL A 41 4.58 -1.68 -2.69
CA VAL A 41 5.97 -1.88 -2.26
C VAL A 41 6.20 -3.34 -1.89
N ALA A 42 5.31 -3.95 -1.09
CA ALA A 42 5.44 -5.33 -0.66
C ALA A 42 5.37 -6.34 -1.83
N VAL A 43 4.51 -6.09 -2.82
CA VAL A 43 4.44 -6.91 -4.05
C VAL A 43 5.74 -6.80 -4.84
N GLU A 44 6.24 -5.59 -5.06
CA GLU A 44 7.48 -5.37 -5.81
C GLU A 44 8.70 -5.98 -5.10
N THR A 45 8.80 -5.83 -3.78
CA THR A 45 9.82 -6.50 -2.96
C THR A 45 9.74 -8.02 -3.11
N THR A 46 8.55 -8.60 -3.00
CA THR A 46 8.37 -10.05 -3.11
C THR A 46 8.78 -10.57 -4.49
N ALA A 47 8.49 -9.82 -5.55
CA ALA A 47 8.89 -10.18 -6.92
C ALA A 47 10.41 -10.11 -7.13
N ARG A 48 11.10 -9.22 -6.42
CA ARG A 48 12.55 -9.02 -6.53
C ARG A 48 13.37 -9.94 -5.63
N CYS A 49 12.82 -10.37 -4.50
CA CYS A 49 13.50 -11.19 -3.50
C CYS A 49 12.61 -12.37 -3.04
N PRO A 50 12.14 -13.24 -3.96
CA PRO A 50 11.19 -14.31 -3.64
C PRO A 50 11.75 -15.34 -2.65
N GLU A 51 13.07 -15.55 -2.63
CA GLU A 51 13.76 -16.44 -1.69
C GLU A 51 13.68 -15.95 -0.23
N TRP A 52 13.61 -14.63 -0.04
CA TRP A 52 13.54 -14.01 1.28
C TRP A 52 12.10 -14.00 1.84
N VAL A 53 11.09 -13.95 0.98
CA VAL A 53 9.69 -13.82 1.40
C VAL A 53 9.02 -15.19 1.55
N SER A 54 8.59 -15.54 2.77
CA SER A 54 7.89 -16.80 3.04
C SER A 54 6.39 -16.76 2.80
N ALA A 55 5.79 -15.57 2.93
CA ALA A 55 4.38 -15.33 2.72
C ALA A 55 4.14 -13.83 2.48
N LEU A 56 3.06 -13.49 1.77
CA LEU A 56 2.64 -12.12 1.52
C LEU A 56 1.18 -11.92 1.95
N ALA A 57 0.94 -10.98 2.87
CA ALA A 57 -0.39 -10.55 3.27
C ALA A 57 -0.67 -9.12 2.76
N LEU A 58 -1.79 -8.92 2.07
CA LEU A 58 -2.19 -7.63 1.49
C LEU A 58 -3.46 -7.09 2.15
N LEU A 59 -3.34 -5.93 2.79
CA LEU A 59 -4.38 -5.33 3.63
C LEU A 59 -4.85 -4.03 2.98
N ARG A 60 -5.96 -4.09 2.23
CA ARG A 60 -6.47 -2.91 1.48
C ARG A 60 -5.38 -2.27 0.60
N ALA A 61 -4.53 -3.11 0.01
CA ALA A 61 -3.37 -2.71 -0.78
C ALA A 61 -3.74 -1.88 -2.01
N GLY A 62 -3.02 -0.78 -2.20
CA GLY A 62 -2.87 -0.10 -3.48
C GLY A 62 -1.99 -0.98 -4.37
N LEU A 63 -2.55 -1.46 -5.48
CA LEU A 63 -1.87 -2.34 -6.41
C LEU A 63 -1.74 -1.66 -7.79
N PRO A 64 -0.63 -1.87 -8.51
CA PRO A 64 -0.48 -1.36 -9.87
C PRO A 64 -1.63 -1.84 -10.76
N GLY A 65 -2.21 -0.94 -11.55
CA GLY A 65 -3.31 -1.26 -12.47
C GLY A 65 -4.66 -1.50 -11.81
N ARG A 66 -4.80 -1.28 -10.49
CA ARG A 66 -6.10 -1.31 -9.82
C ARG A 66 -6.69 0.09 -9.75
N GLU A 67 -7.85 0.27 -10.36
CA GLU A 67 -8.62 1.51 -10.26
C GLU A 67 -8.99 1.78 -8.78
N PRO A 68 -8.78 3.02 -8.29
CA PRO A 68 -9.23 3.42 -6.96
C PRO A 68 -10.74 3.19 -6.80
N GLY A 69 -11.16 2.80 -5.60
CA GLY A 69 -12.59 2.73 -5.26
C GLY A 69 -13.21 4.14 -5.19
N PRO A 70 -14.54 4.26 -4.99
CA PRO A 70 -15.15 5.56 -4.72
C PRO A 70 -14.64 6.12 -3.37
N ASP A 71 -14.27 7.40 -3.34
CA ASP A 71 -13.82 8.21 -2.19
C ASP A 71 -12.38 8.08 -1.61
N PRO A 72 -11.30 8.01 -2.43
CA PRO A 72 -9.94 8.27 -1.98
C PRO A 72 -9.60 9.74 -1.62
N PRO A 73 -10.08 10.79 -2.33
CA PRO A 73 -9.47 12.13 -2.19
C PRO A 73 -9.70 12.79 -0.83
N ALA A 74 -10.84 12.51 -0.19
CA ALA A 74 -11.17 13.12 1.10
C ALA A 74 -10.31 12.55 2.24
N PHE A 75 -9.98 11.26 2.18
CA PHE A 75 -9.10 10.64 3.17
C PHE A 75 -7.64 11.03 2.95
N ASP A 76 -7.18 11.01 1.70
CA ASP A 76 -5.81 11.42 1.37
C ASP A 76 -5.58 12.90 1.76
N GLY A 77 -6.57 13.77 1.51
CA GLY A 77 -6.50 15.18 1.90
C GLY A 77 -6.47 15.41 3.42
N GLU A 78 -7.31 14.70 4.18
CA GLU A 78 -7.34 14.80 5.65
C GLU A 78 -6.05 14.26 6.27
N GLU A 79 -5.51 13.16 5.75
CA GLU A 79 -4.23 12.61 6.17
C GLU A 79 -3.08 13.60 5.92
N ASP A 80 -3.01 14.18 4.71
CA ASP A 80 -1.99 15.17 4.34
C ASP A 80 -2.05 16.42 5.24
N GLU A 81 -3.24 16.88 5.61
CA GLU A 81 -3.41 18.00 6.53
C GLU A 81 -2.89 17.71 7.92
N LEU A 82 -3.24 16.54 8.48
CA LEU A 82 -2.77 16.13 9.80
C LEU A 82 -1.25 15.95 9.84
N VAL A 83 -0.66 15.34 8.81
CA VAL A 83 0.79 15.16 8.68
C VAL A 83 1.49 16.52 8.61
N ARG A 84 0.99 17.45 7.78
CA ARG A 84 1.58 18.79 7.63
C ARG A 84 1.49 19.63 8.90
N ALA A 85 0.45 19.42 9.70
CA ALA A 85 0.29 20.06 11.00
C ALA A 85 1.13 19.41 12.12
N GLY A 86 1.86 18.31 11.82
CA GLY A 86 2.65 17.56 12.81
C GLY A 86 1.79 16.66 13.71
N GLY A 87 0.53 16.42 13.37
CA GLY A 87 -0.44 15.67 14.15
C GLY A 87 -0.32 14.15 13.97
N LEU A 88 0.84 13.58 14.29
CA LEU A 88 1.12 12.15 14.05
C LEU A 88 0.12 11.21 14.73
N ASP A 89 -0.26 11.48 15.97
CA ASP A 89 -1.23 10.65 16.69
C ASP A 89 -2.61 10.68 16.02
N ALA A 90 -3.05 11.86 15.57
CA ALA A 90 -4.31 12.02 14.84
C ALA A 90 -4.27 11.32 13.46
N THR A 91 -3.13 11.38 12.76
CA THR A 91 -2.90 10.62 11.53
C THR A 91 -3.00 9.11 11.78
N VAL A 92 -2.43 8.61 12.88
CA VAL A 92 -2.52 7.20 13.25
C VAL A 92 -3.96 6.79 13.55
N GLU A 93 -4.69 7.58 14.34
CA GLU A 93 -6.11 7.29 14.62
C GLU A 93 -6.98 7.28 13.36
N LEU A 94 -6.75 8.23 12.44
CA LEU A 94 -7.42 8.29 11.15
C LEU A 94 -7.15 7.01 10.34
N ASN A 95 -5.89 6.59 10.26
CA ASN A 95 -5.48 5.38 9.56
C ASN A 95 -6.10 4.11 10.17
N VAL A 96 -6.06 3.97 11.49
CA VAL A 96 -6.62 2.80 12.20
C VAL A 96 -8.12 2.70 11.97
N ARG A 97 -8.87 3.81 12.12
CA ARG A 97 -10.33 3.86 11.92
C ARG A 97 -10.73 3.48 10.49
N ASN A 98 -9.88 3.80 9.53
CA ASN A 98 -10.21 3.70 8.12
C ASN A 98 -9.69 2.41 7.47
N LEU A 99 -8.51 1.94 7.85
CA LEU A 99 -7.80 0.85 7.19
C LEU A 99 -7.78 -0.44 8.02
N ALA A 100 -7.92 -0.37 9.35
CA ALA A 100 -7.71 -1.52 10.23
C ALA A 100 -9.01 -2.14 10.78
N GLY A 101 -9.12 -3.47 10.64
CA GLY A 101 -10.13 -4.29 11.30
C GLY A 101 -11.51 -4.37 10.63
N PRO A 102 -12.33 -5.36 11.01
CA PRO A 102 -13.69 -5.54 10.50
C PRO A 102 -14.64 -4.38 10.85
N GLY A 103 -14.25 -3.55 11.83
CA GLY A 103 -14.93 -2.31 12.22
C GLY A 103 -14.42 -1.05 11.53
N SER A 104 -13.65 -1.14 10.44
CA SER A 104 -13.25 0.04 9.67
C SER A 104 -14.38 0.55 8.76
N ARG A 105 -14.36 1.85 8.41
CA ARG A 105 -15.38 2.43 7.50
C ARG A 105 -15.48 1.66 6.19
N TRP A 106 -14.34 1.19 5.69
CA TRP A 106 -14.23 0.47 4.43
C TRP A 106 -14.43 -1.04 4.56
N GLY A 107 -14.19 -1.62 5.75
CA GLY A 107 -14.58 -2.99 6.07
C GLY A 107 -16.10 -3.18 6.18
N ARG A 108 -16.83 -2.09 6.48
CA ARG A 108 -18.31 -2.05 6.53
C ARG A 108 -18.98 -1.70 5.20
N MET A 109 -18.22 -1.30 4.18
CA MET A 109 -18.78 -0.94 2.89
C MET A 109 -19.18 -2.23 2.13
N PRO A 110 -20.43 -2.38 1.66
CA PRO A 110 -20.82 -3.55 0.89
C PRO A 110 -19.94 -3.65 -0.37
N LEU A 111 -19.43 -4.85 -0.66
CA LEU A 111 -18.76 -5.15 -1.93
C LEU A 111 -19.76 -4.84 -3.06
N ARG A 112 -19.69 -3.64 -3.64
CA ARG A 112 -20.55 -3.29 -4.78
C ARG A 112 -20.15 -4.15 -5.97
N GLY A 113 -21.07 -5.06 -6.33
CA GLY A 113 -21.30 -5.65 -7.64
C GLY A 113 -20.08 -6.03 -8.48
N ARG A 114 -19.69 -7.31 -8.43
CA ARG A 114 -19.41 -8.00 -9.69
C ARG A 114 -20.73 -7.99 -10.45
N THR A 115 -20.85 -7.18 -11.49
CA THR A 115 -21.86 -7.46 -12.52
C THR A 115 -21.60 -8.89 -12.99
N PRO A 116 -22.53 -9.84 -12.84
CA PRO A 116 -22.31 -11.17 -13.40
C PRO A 116 -22.15 -10.99 -14.91
N ALA A 117 -21.07 -11.55 -15.47
CA ALA A 117 -20.87 -11.59 -16.91
C ALA A 117 -22.13 -12.19 -17.54
N ARG A 118 -22.68 -11.51 -18.56
CA ARG A 118 -23.77 -12.08 -19.36
C ARG A 118 -23.30 -13.44 -19.89
N PRO A 119 -24.08 -14.52 -19.74
CA PRO A 119 -23.72 -15.79 -20.36
C PRO A 119 -23.65 -15.60 -21.88
N TYR A 120 -22.56 -16.10 -22.46
CA TYR A 120 -22.37 -16.20 -23.89
C TYR A 120 -23.37 -17.21 -24.44
N ASN A 121 -24.40 -16.75 -25.15
CA ASN A 121 -25.23 -17.62 -25.98
C ASN A 121 -24.62 -17.64 -27.38
N GLY A 122 -23.85 -18.69 -27.67
CA GLY A 122 -23.40 -18.99 -29.02
C GLY A 122 -24.60 -19.42 -29.88
N GLY A 123 -24.74 -18.79 -31.03
CA GLY A 123 -25.56 -19.23 -32.15
C GLY A 123 -24.67 -19.46 -33.37
#